data_AF-A0A0B4CH05-F1
#
_entry.id   AF-A0A0B4CH05-F1
#
_cell.length_a   1.000
_cell.length_b   1.000
_cell.length_c   1.000
_cell.angle_alpha   90.00
_cell.angle_beta   90.00
_cell.angle_gamma   90.00
#
_symmetry.space_group_name_H-M   'P 1'
#
loop_
_entity.id
_entity.type
_entity.pdbx_description
1 polymer ?
#
loop_
_entity_poly.entity_id
_entity_poly.type
_entity_poly.pdbx_seq_one_letter_code
_entity_poly.pdbx_strand_id
1 'polypeptide(L)'
;MPETLTFLNLLKSLFYVATGVMPKDDDPVFFTHEGKRIRSFKGGLAKLLAAADLRVARNGKTRDSFSFRHFYITQQIREGVGHHLLGRNVGTSSKMIDAYYSKIRPTDEIAQLIPDWSKKRLLQYKRK
;
A
#
# COMPACT_ATOMS: atom_id res chain seq x y z
N MET A 1 4.73 15.33 2.05
CA MET A 1 3.36 14.83 1.83
C MET A 1 2.42 15.56 2.78
N PRO A 2 1.85 16.69 2.35
CA PRO A 2 0.83 17.40 3.13
C PRO A 2 -0.41 16.54 3.39
N GLU A 3 -0.77 15.63 2.47
CA GLU A 3 -1.99 14.83 2.54
C GLU A 3 -1.98 13.80 3.69
N THR A 4 -0.81 13.25 4.03
CA THR A 4 -0.70 12.27 5.13
C THR A 4 -0.99 12.90 6.49
N LEU A 5 -0.63 14.17 6.66
CA LEU A 5 -0.98 14.92 7.86
C LEU A 5 -2.50 15.15 7.94
N THR A 6 -3.17 15.34 6.80
CA THR A 6 -4.63 15.50 6.74
C THR A 6 -5.36 14.29 7.30
N PHE A 7 -5.00 13.07 6.89
CA PHE A 7 -5.68 11.86 7.37
C PHE A 7 -5.40 11.55 8.85
N LEU A 8 -4.18 11.79 9.32
CA LEU A 8 -3.87 11.63 10.74
C LEU A 8 -4.58 12.69 11.59
N ASN A 9 -4.67 13.93 11.11
CA ASN A 9 -5.44 14.97 11.78
C ASN A 9 -6.94 14.63 11.81
N LEU A 10 -7.49 14.09 10.73
CA LEU A 10 -8.86 13.60 10.70
C LEU A 10 -9.10 12.54 11.76
N LEU A 11 -8.19 11.56 11.90
CA LEU A 11 -8.29 10.54 12.95
C LEU A 11 -8.24 11.15 14.36
N LYS A 12 -7.41 12.17 14.58
CA LYS A 12 -7.38 12.90 15.86
C LYS A 12 -8.70 13.62 16.13
N SER A 13 -9.26 14.30 15.13
CA SER A 13 -10.56 14.97 15.24
C SER A 13 -11.68 13.97 15.52
N LEU A 14 -11.69 12.82 14.84
CA LEU A 14 -12.66 11.75 15.09
C LEU A 14 -12.51 11.18 16.51
N PHE A 15 -11.29 11.07 17.03
CA PHE A 15 -11.05 10.61 18.39
C PHE A 15 -11.64 11.59 19.40
N TYR A 16 -11.38 12.89 19.21
CA TYR A 16 -11.95 13.96 20.03
C TYR A 16 -13.48 13.95 20.00
N VAL A 17 -14.09 13.78 18.83
CA VAL A 17 -15.55 13.69 18.70
C VAL A 17 -16.12 12.48 19.46
N ALA A 18 -15.40 11.36 19.49
CA ALA A 18 -15.86 10.15 20.16
C ALA A 18 -15.65 10.16 21.68
N THR A 19 -14.58 10.79 22.17
CA THR A 19 -14.16 10.70 23.58
C THR A 19 -14.27 12.01 24.37
N GLY A 20 -14.41 13.15 23.68
CA GLY A 20 -14.38 14.49 24.26
C GLY A 20 -12.97 14.97 24.64
N VAL A 21 -11.93 14.18 24.39
CA VAL A 21 -10.54 14.51 24.74
C VAL A 21 -9.60 14.32 23.54
N MET A 22 -8.53 15.12 23.49
CA MET A 22 -7.51 14.95 22.46
C MET A 22 -6.71 13.66 22.71
N PRO A 23 -6.37 12.91 21.65
CA PRO A 23 -5.62 11.67 21.81
C PRO A 23 -4.19 11.93 22.30
N LYS A 24 -3.73 11.06 23.19
CA LYS A 24 -2.36 10.96 23.71
C LYS A 24 -1.57 9.91 22.93
N ASP A 25 -0.28 9.81 23.23
CA ASP A 25 0.62 8.88 22.52
C ASP A 25 0.31 7.40 22.77
N ASP A 26 -0.34 7.07 23.89
CA ASP A 26 -0.75 5.72 24.27
C ASP A 26 -2.15 5.34 23.74
N ASP A 27 -2.89 6.30 23.20
CA ASP A 27 -4.23 6.08 22.66
C ASP A 27 -4.22 5.27 21.36
N PRO A 28 -5.28 4.49 21.09
CA PRO A 28 -5.37 3.71 19.87
C PRO A 28 -5.62 4.58 18.64
N VAL A 29 -4.81 4.40 17.59
CA VAL A 29 -5.06 5.02 16.26
C VAL A 29 -6.41 4.59 15.68
N PHE A 30 -6.80 3.32 15.89
CA PHE A 30 -8.08 2.78 15.45
C PHE A 30 -8.97 2.44 16.64
N PHE A 31 -10.13 3.08 16.69
CA PHE A 31 -11.05 3.03 17.82
C PHE A 31 -12.51 2.95 17.35
N THR A 32 -13.35 2.40 18.23
CA THR A 32 -14.81 2.35 18.07
C THR A 32 -15.43 3.71 18.40
N HIS A 33 -16.73 3.89 18.14
CA HIS A 33 -17.45 5.11 18.55
C HIS A 33 -17.43 5.35 20.07
N GLU A 34 -17.04 4.36 20.87
CA GLU A 34 -16.83 4.47 22.33
C GLU A 34 -15.37 4.81 22.71
N GLY A 35 -14.49 5.09 21.74
CA GLY A 35 -13.06 5.33 21.98
C GLY A 35 -12.23 4.07 22.26
N LYS A 36 -12.85 2.88 22.32
CA LYS A 36 -12.14 1.62 22.60
C LYS A 36 -11.35 1.13 21.39
N ARG A 37 -10.16 0.57 21.63
CA ARG A 37 -9.27 0.00 20.60
C ARG A 37 -9.96 -1.07 19.74
N ILE A 38 -9.90 -0.91 18.42
CA ILE A 38 -10.31 -1.95 17.47
C ILE A 38 -9.22 -3.02 17.41
N ARG A 39 -9.58 -4.28 17.71
CA ARG A 39 -8.66 -5.42 17.66
C ARG A 39 -8.53 -6.06 16.27
N SER A 40 -9.59 -6.00 15.47
CA SER A 40 -9.61 -6.63 14.15
C SER A 40 -10.64 -6.00 13.23
N PHE A 41 -10.27 -5.86 11.96
CA PHE A 41 -11.17 -5.46 10.88
C PHE A 41 -11.69 -6.65 10.06
N LYS A 42 -11.32 -7.89 10.39
CA LYS A 42 -11.60 -9.08 9.56
C LYS A 42 -13.08 -9.25 9.22
N GLY A 43 -13.95 -9.16 10.22
CA GLY A 43 -15.39 -9.34 10.03
C GLY A 43 -16.03 -8.24 9.19
N GLY A 44 -15.74 -6.98 9.52
CA GLY A 44 -16.25 -5.81 8.78
C GLY A 44 -15.78 -5.81 7.33
N LEU A 45 -14.49 -6.06 7.11
CA LEU A 45 -13.91 -6.11 5.78
C LEU A 45 -14.48 -7.26 4.95
N ALA A 46 -14.68 -8.45 5.53
CA ALA A 46 -15.28 -9.57 4.82
C ALA A 46 -16.70 -9.25 4.32
N LYS A 47 -17.51 -8.57 5.16
CA LYS A 47 -18.84 -8.10 4.77
C LYS A 47 -18.78 -7.06 3.66
N LEU A 48 -17.87 -6.10 3.76
CA LEU A 48 -17.67 -5.07 2.74
C LEU A 48 -17.26 -5.68 1.39
N LEU A 49 -16.33 -6.62 1.40
CA LEU A 49 -15.91 -7.32 0.19
C LEU A 49 -17.04 -8.17 -0.41
N ALA A 50 -17.92 -8.74 0.41
CA ALA A 50 -19.09 -9.47 -0.08
C ALA A 50 -20.11 -8.51 -0.73
N ALA A 51 -20.37 -7.37 -0.09
CA ALA A 51 -21.27 -6.35 -0.63
C ALA A 51 -20.77 -5.75 -1.95
N ALA A 52 -19.45 -5.67 -2.13
CA ALA A 52 -18.83 -5.20 -3.37
C ALA A 52 -18.62 -6.28 -4.45
N ASP A 53 -19.08 -7.52 -4.22
CA ASP A 53 -18.81 -8.68 -5.08
C ASP A 53 -17.31 -8.96 -5.34
N LEU A 54 -16.48 -8.65 -4.33
CA LEU A 54 -15.03 -8.83 -4.36
C LEU A 54 -14.54 -9.92 -3.40
N ARG A 55 -15.43 -10.56 -2.63
CA ARG A 55 -15.06 -11.54 -1.60
C ARG A 55 -14.37 -12.77 -2.17
N VAL A 56 -14.73 -13.20 -3.38
CA VAL A 56 -14.14 -14.35 -4.05
C VAL A 56 -13.43 -13.87 -5.31
N ALA A 57 -12.19 -14.26 -5.47
CA ALA A 57 -11.40 -14.00 -6.67
C ALA A 57 -11.77 -14.99 -7.79
N ARG A 58 -11.42 -14.64 -9.03
CA ARG A 58 -11.69 -15.48 -10.21
C ARG A 58 -11.12 -16.91 -10.11
N ASN A 59 -10.06 -17.09 -9.31
CA ASN A 59 -9.45 -18.39 -9.05
C ASN A 59 -10.08 -19.14 -7.86
N GLY A 60 -11.28 -18.73 -7.41
CA GLY A 60 -11.98 -19.31 -6.27
C GLY A 60 -11.39 -18.95 -4.90
N LYS A 61 -10.29 -18.20 -4.85
CA LYS A 61 -9.67 -17.82 -3.58
C LYS A 61 -10.42 -16.68 -2.91
N THR A 62 -10.53 -16.80 -1.61
CA THR A 62 -11.19 -15.83 -0.76
C THR A 62 -10.29 -14.61 -0.51
N ARG A 63 -10.81 -13.39 -0.72
CA ARG A 63 -10.08 -12.12 -0.48
C ARG A 63 -10.30 -11.59 0.93
N ASP A 64 -9.24 -11.11 1.56
CA ASP A 64 -9.22 -10.49 2.89
C ASP A 64 -8.23 -9.31 2.93
N SER A 65 -7.89 -8.80 4.12
CA SER A 65 -6.95 -7.67 4.26
C SER A 65 -5.55 -7.98 3.69
N PHE A 66 -5.12 -9.24 3.71
CA PHE A 66 -3.84 -9.65 3.14
C PHE A 66 -3.85 -9.56 1.61
N SER A 67 -5.02 -9.66 0.99
CA SER A 67 -5.19 -9.47 -0.44
C SER A 67 -4.84 -8.04 -0.89
N PHE A 68 -5.06 -7.02 -0.04
CA PHE A 68 -4.62 -5.65 -0.34
C PHE A 68 -3.11 -5.51 -0.33
N ARG A 69 -2.42 -6.22 0.57
CA ARG A 69 -0.95 -6.27 0.55
C ARG A 69 -0.45 -6.90 -0.75
N HIS A 70 -1.09 -7.98 -1.19
CA HIS A 70 -0.72 -8.59 -2.48
C HIS A 70 -0.93 -7.63 -3.65
N PHE A 71 -2.10 -6.98 -3.70
CA PHE A 71 -2.42 -5.99 -4.72
C PHE A 71 -1.41 -4.83 -4.73
N TYR A 72 -1.12 -4.24 -3.57
CA TYR A 72 -0.14 -3.16 -3.42
C TYR A 72 1.24 -3.56 -3.97
N ILE A 73 1.77 -4.71 -3.54
CA ILE A 73 3.10 -5.17 -3.98
C ILE A 73 3.11 -5.35 -5.50
N THR A 74 2.11 -6.04 -6.07
CA THR A 74 2.05 -6.24 -7.52
C THR A 74 1.95 -4.93 -8.29
N GLN A 75 1.15 -3.96 -7.84
CA GLN A 75 1.04 -2.67 -8.52
C GLN A 75 2.35 -1.88 -8.46
N GLN A 76 3.04 -1.85 -7.32
CA GLN A 76 4.33 -1.16 -7.20
C GLN A 76 5.38 -1.74 -8.16
N ILE A 77 5.45 -3.07 -8.29
CA ILE A 77 6.42 -3.68 -9.22
C ILE A 77 6.05 -3.37 -10.67
N ARG A 78 4.76 -3.37 -11.04
CA ARG A 78 4.30 -2.98 -12.39
C ARG A 78 4.66 -1.53 -12.73
N GLU A 79 4.70 -0.64 -11.74
CA GLU A 79 5.17 0.75 -11.89
C GLU A 79 6.71 0.87 -11.80
N GLY A 80 7.44 -0.25 -11.77
CA GLY A 80 8.91 -0.27 -11.81
C GLY A 80 9.59 0.00 -10.47
N VAL A 81 8.89 -0.12 -9.35
CA VAL A 81 9.51 0.01 -8.02
C VAL A 81 10.41 -1.19 -7.74
N GLY A 82 11.71 -0.91 -7.55
CA GLY A 82 12.70 -1.95 -7.30
C GLY A 82 12.41 -2.82 -6.07
N HIS A 83 12.62 -4.12 -6.21
CA HIS A 83 12.26 -5.13 -5.20
C HIS A 83 12.91 -4.91 -3.83
N HIS A 84 14.14 -4.39 -3.78
CA HIS A 84 14.83 -4.11 -2.53
C HIS A 84 14.13 -3.01 -1.71
N LEU A 85 13.76 -1.91 -2.37
CA LEU A 85 13.05 -0.80 -1.72
C LEU A 85 11.66 -1.25 -1.24
N LEU A 86 10.95 -1.98 -2.11
CA LEU A 86 9.64 -2.51 -1.79
C LEU A 86 9.69 -3.48 -0.61
N GLY A 87 10.72 -4.33 -0.55
CA GLY A 87 10.97 -5.27 0.55
C GLY A 87 11.12 -4.58 1.89
N ARG A 88 11.92 -3.49 1.95
CA ARG A 88 12.06 -2.66 3.16
C ARG A 88 10.73 -2.04 3.58
N ASN A 89 9.94 -1.53 2.63
CA ASN A 89 8.66 -0.89 2.93
C ASN A 89 7.62 -1.88 3.49
N VAL A 90 7.52 -3.08 2.92
CA VAL A 90 6.50 -4.05 3.33
C VAL A 90 6.98 -4.99 4.45
N GLY A 91 8.27 -5.00 4.78
CA GLY A 91 8.85 -5.87 5.81
C GLY A 91 9.06 -7.31 5.33
N THR A 92 9.64 -7.49 4.14
CA THR A 92 10.04 -8.81 3.62
C THR A 92 11.31 -8.72 2.77
N SER A 93 11.95 -9.84 2.45
CA SER A 93 13.16 -9.84 1.62
C SER A 93 12.84 -9.66 0.14
N SER A 94 13.78 -9.10 -0.63
CA SER A 94 13.66 -9.03 -2.10
C SER A 94 13.48 -10.41 -2.73
N LYS A 95 14.11 -11.45 -2.17
CA LYS A 95 13.94 -12.86 -2.57
C LYS A 95 12.49 -13.32 -2.40
N MET A 96 11.83 -12.94 -1.30
CA MET A 96 10.40 -13.24 -1.09
C MET A 96 9.51 -12.44 -2.02
N ILE A 97 9.87 -11.21 -2.37
CA ILE A 97 9.13 -10.47 -3.39
C ILE A 97 9.24 -11.17 -4.75
N ASP A 98 10.45 -11.54 -5.13
CA ASP A 98 10.70 -12.15 -6.42
C ASP A 98 9.96 -13.50 -6.56
N ALA A 99 10.08 -14.38 -5.57
CA ALA A 99 9.45 -15.70 -5.59
C ALA A 99 7.90 -15.67 -5.68
N TYR A 100 7.26 -14.66 -5.09
CA TYR A 100 5.79 -14.63 -4.95
C TYR A 100 5.09 -13.60 -5.85
N TYR A 101 5.80 -12.60 -6.36
CA TYR A 101 5.20 -11.45 -7.07
C TYR A 101 5.79 -11.17 -8.44
N SER A 102 6.94 -11.74 -8.81
CA SER A 102 7.65 -11.53 -10.08
C SER A 102 6.98 -12.20 -11.30
N LYS A 103 5.65 -12.40 -11.26
CA LYS A 103 4.88 -12.99 -12.38
C LYS A 103 4.49 -11.94 -13.43
N ILE A 104 5.31 -10.90 -13.55
CA ILE A 104 5.05 -9.78 -14.44
C ILE A 104 5.40 -10.22 -15.86
N ARG A 105 4.56 -9.83 -16.82
CA ARG A 105 4.81 -10.19 -18.20
C ARG A 105 6.00 -9.36 -18.68
N PRO A 106 6.92 -9.91 -19.49
CA PRO A 106 8.01 -9.13 -20.07
C PRO A 106 7.54 -7.85 -20.77
N THR A 107 6.31 -7.86 -21.31
CA THR A 107 5.66 -6.70 -21.92
C THR A 107 5.48 -5.50 -20.98
N ASP A 108 5.28 -5.74 -19.69
CA ASP A 108 5.03 -4.68 -18.70
C ASP A 108 6.33 -3.95 -18.32
N GLU A 109 7.50 -4.53 -18.63
CA GLU A 109 8.82 -4.00 -18.25
C GLU A 109 9.65 -3.53 -19.46
N ILE A 110 9.14 -3.65 -20.70
CA ILE A 110 9.88 -3.29 -21.93
C ILE A 110 10.46 -1.87 -21.85
N ALA A 111 9.69 -0.91 -21.31
CA ALA A 111 10.14 0.48 -21.17
C ALA A 111 11.34 0.63 -20.21
N GLN A 112 11.47 -0.25 -19.21
CA GLN A 112 12.60 -0.26 -18.28
C GLN A 112 13.85 -0.90 -18.89
N LEU A 113 13.66 -1.85 -19.80
CA LEU A 113 14.72 -2.56 -20.52
C LEU A 113 15.26 -1.78 -21.73
N ILE A 114 14.54 -0.76 -22.20
CA ILE A 114 14.97 0.16 -23.26
C ILE A 114 15.22 1.56 -22.67
N PRO A 115 16.24 1.74 -21.81
CA PRO A 115 16.58 3.06 -21.33
C PRO A 115 17.04 3.93 -22.52
N ASP A 116 16.51 5.14 -22.62
CA ASP A 116 17.00 6.12 -23.59
C ASP A 116 18.34 6.70 -23.12
N TRP A 117 19.43 6.10 -23.61
CA TRP A 117 20.80 6.52 -23.34
C TRP A 117 21.15 7.87 -23.99
N SER A 118 20.34 8.36 -24.94
CA SER A 118 20.60 9.61 -25.66
C SER A 118 20.22 10.84 -24.83
N LYS A 119 19.08 10.80 -24.12
CA LYS A 119 18.64 11.89 -23.22
C LYS A 119 19.60 12.13 -22.05
N LYS A 120 20.24 11.09 -21.51
CA LYS A 120 21.24 11.22 -20.43
C LYS A 120 22.53 11.93 -20.89
N ARG A 121 22.92 11.82 -22.17
CA ARG A 121 24.13 12.48 -22.71
C ARG A 121 23.94 13.98 -22.93
N LEU A 122 22.75 14.43 -23.32
CA LEU A 122 22.49 15.84 -23.63
C LEU A 122 22.56 16.77 -22.41
N LEU A 123 22.29 16.24 -21.20
CA LEU A 123 22.42 16.99 -19.95
C LEU A 123 23.88 17.19 -19.50
N GLN A 124 24.82 16.40 -20.00
CA GLN A 124 26.25 16.55 -19.66
C GLN A 124 26.99 17.54 -20.55
N TYR A 125 26.43 17.90 -21.72
CA TYR A 125 27.10 18.76 -22.69
C TYR A 125 26.81 20.27 -22.50
N LYS A 126 25.85 20.64 -21.64
CA LYS A 126 25.46 22.04 -21.38
C LYS A 126 26.21 22.69 -20.21
N ARG A 127 27.47 22.28 -19.99
CA ARG A 127 28.42 22.97 -19.11
C ARG A 127 29.61 23.45 -19.93
N LYS A 128 29.46 24.64 -20.52
CA LYS A 128 30.49 25.67 -20.71
C LYS A 128 29.77 27.00 -20.89
#